data_AF-A0A5B8N802-F1
#
_entry.id   AF-A0A5B8N802-F1
#
_cell.length_a   1.000
_cell.length_b   1.000
_cell.length_c   1.000
_cell.angle_alpha   90.00
_cell.angle_beta   90.00
_cell.angle_gamma   90.00
#
_symmetry.space_group_name_H-M   'P 1'
#
loop_
_entity.id
_entity.type
_entity.pdbx_description
1 polymer ?
#
loop_
_entity_poly.entity_id
_entity_poly.type
_entity_poly.pdbx_seq_one_letter_code
_entity_poly.pdbx_strand_id
1 'polypeptide(L)'
;MRVHVRTLRRRGRLLNKDELVDNRPPYLGDLKVMESRDPELGRFVLRARLVESKAGTETEVLPGLHDAHLLFAGDNKMRLAGFERIDGADFAQTWSVELTAC
;
A
#
# COMPACT_ATOMS: atom_id res chain seq x y z
N MET A 1 1.63 -9.67 -8.16
CA MET A 1 3.01 -9.25 -8.51
C MET A 1 3.77 -9.14 -7.21
N ARG A 2 4.81 -9.94 -7.00
CA ARG A 2 5.57 -9.94 -5.75
C ARG A 2 6.41 -8.65 -5.66
N VAL A 3 6.29 -7.93 -4.54
CA VAL A 3 6.93 -6.62 -4.35
C VAL A 3 7.31 -6.39 -2.88
N HIS A 4 8.25 -5.48 -2.67
CA HIS A 4 8.49 -4.83 -1.40
C HIS A 4 7.73 -3.50 -1.32
N VAL A 5 7.05 -3.25 -0.21
CA VAL A 5 6.30 -2.01 0.03
C VAL A 5 6.79 -1.33 1.31
N ARG A 6 7.07 -0.03 1.21
CA ARG A 6 7.32 0.85 2.35
C ARG A 6 6.25 1.93 2.41
N THR A 7 5.59 2.07 3.56
CA THR A 7 4.70 3.19 3.86
C THR A 7 5.51 4.45 4.16
N LEU A 8 5.19 5.56 3.53
CA LEU A 8 5.90 6.83 3.71
C LEU A 8 5.22 7.77 4.71
N ARG A 9 4.01 7.42 5.16
CA ARG A 9 3.26 8.18 6.16
C ARG A 9 2.86 7.28 7.34
N ARG A 10 2.70 7.89 8.51
CA ARG A 10 2.09 7.26 9.69
C ARG A 10 0.92 8.12 10.15
N ARG A 11 -0.30 7.57 10.03
CA ARG A 11 -1.55 8.29 10.34
C ARG A 11 -1.59 9.67 9.67
N GLY A 12 -1.37 9.73 8.36
CA GLY A 12 -1.40 10.97 7.57
C GLY A 12 -0.12 11.79 7.59
N ARG A 13 0.69 11.71 8.67
CA ARG A 13 1.94 12.46 8.80
C ARG A 13 3.05 11.84 7.96
N LEU A 14 3.72 12.65 7.15
CA LEU A 14 4.92 12.23 6.42
C LEU A 14 6.04 11.84 7.40
N LEU A 15 6.67 10.69 7.13
CA LEU A 15 7.82 10.22 7.88
C LEU A 15 9.07 11.00 7.44
N ASN A 16 9.91 11.38 8.40
CA ASN A 16 11.21 11.95 8.10
C ASN A 16 12.23 10.85 7.70
N LYS A 17 13.44 11.25 7.32
CA LYS A 17 14.48 10.30 6.88
C LYS A 17 14.84 9.29 7.98
N ASP A 18 15.01 9.76 9.21
CA ASP A 18 15.40 8.90 10.33
C ASP A 18 14.33 7.83 10.60
N GLU A 19 13.05 8.23 10.60
CA GLU A 19 11.91 7.32 10.76
C GLU A 19 11.77 6.31 9.60
N LEU A 20 12.21 6.67 8.39
CA LEU A 20 12.24 5.77 7.24
C LEU A 20 13.43 4.79 7.32
N VAL A 21 14.54 5.24 7.90
CA VAL A 21 15.80 4.49 8.07
C VAL A 21 15.81 3.62 9.33
N ASP A 22 14.84 3.80 10.24
CA ASP A 22 14.64 3.09 11.52
C ASP A 22 14.44 1.55 11.42
N ASN A 23 15.02 0.91 10.40
CA ASN A 23 15.10 -0.53 10.15
C ASN A 23 13.76 -1.26 10.10
N ARG A 24 12.66 -0.53 9.88
CA ARG A 24 11.38 -1.17 9.57
C ARG A 24 11.55 -1.95 8.27
N PRO A 25 11.46 -3.29 8.27
CA PRO A 25 11.58 -4.04 7.04
C PRO A 25 10.43 -3.65 6.10
N PRO A 26 10.67 -3.64 4.78
CA PRO A 26 9.56 -3.47 3.84
C PRO A 26 8.58 -4.63 4.00
N TYR A 27 7.29 -4.36 3.79
CA TYR A 27 6.29 -5.42 3.69
C TYR A 27 6.49 -6.16 2.37
N LEU A 28 6.60 -7.48 2.42
CA LEU A 28 6.69 -8.34 1.24
C LEU A 28 5.32 -8.98 0.98
N GLY A 29 4.91 -9.00 -0.28
CA GLY A 29 3.68 -9.69 -0.67
C GLY A 29 3.36 -9.52 -2.14
N ASP A 30 2.21 -10.02 -2.52
CA ASP A 30 1.63 -9.86 -3.85
C ASP A 30 0.80 -8.59 -3.90
N LEU A 31 1.29 -7.61 -4.66
CA LEU A 31 0.52 -6.41 -4.98
C LEU A 31 -0.59 -6.76 -5.96
N LYS A 32 -1.80 -6.36 -5.61
CA LYS A 32 -3.01 -6.39 -6.43
C LYS A 32 -3.62 -5.00 -6.46
N VAL A 33 -3.84 -4.45 -7.65
CA VAL A 33 -4.48 -3.15 -7.85
C VAL A 33 -5.68 -3.36 -8.75
N MET A 34 -6.87 -3.14 -8.21
CA MET A 34 -8.14 -3.41 -8.89
C MET A 34 -9.22 -2.46 -8.39
N GLU A 35 -10.25 -2.20 -9.19
CA GLU A 35 -11.44 -1.52 -8.70
C GLU A 35 -12.19 -2.39 -7.68
N SER A 36 -12.70 -1.75 -6.65
CA SER A 36 -13.58 -2.37 -5.66
C SER A 36 -14.58 -1.36 -5.13
N ARG A 37 -15.77 -1.82 -4.75
CA ARG A 37 -16.78 -0.95 -4.13
C ARG A 37 -16.33 -0.59 -2.73
N ASP A 38 -16.15 0.71 -2.46
CA ASP A 38 -15.92 1.23 -1.12
C ASP A 38 -17.28 1.56 -0.47
N PRO A 39 -17.65 0.90 0.62
CA PRO A 39 -18.94 1.12 1.26
C PRO A 39 -19.05 2.49 1.95
N GLU A 40 -17.96 3.01 2.52
CA GLU A 40 -17.94 4.31 3.23
C GLU A 40 -18.07 5.48 2.24
N LEU A 41 -17.45 5.36 1.06
CA LEU A 41 -17.55 6.37 0.00
C LEU A 41 -18.77 6.18 -0.92
N GLY A 42 -19.46 5.04 -0.82
CA GLY A 42 -20.64 4.72 -1.64
C GLY A 42 -20.34 4.56 -3.14
N ARG A 43 -19.08 4.40 -3.55
CA ARG A 43 -18.64 4.35 -4.96
C ARG A 43 -17.56 3.29 -5.19
N PHE A 44 -17.30 2.94 -6.45
CA PHE A 44 -16.12 2.15 -6.80
C PHE A 44 -14.87 3.03 -6.74
N VAL A 45 -13.80 2.48 -6.20
CA VAL A 45 -12.48 3.11 -6.13
C VAL A 45 -11.41 2.11 -6.55
N LEU A 46 -10.31 2.61 -7.10
CA LEU A 46 -9.12 1.79 -7.28
C LEU A 46 -8.53 1.47 -5.91
N ARG A 47 -8.38 0.19 -5.59
CA ARG A 47 -7.83 -0.26 -4.31
C ARG A 47 -6.55 -1.05 -4.56
N ALA A 48 -5.47 -0.62 -3.94
CA ALA A 48 -4.22 -1.37 -3.91
C ALA A 48 -4.15 -2.18 -2.61
N ARG A 49 -3.89 -3.48 -2.73
CA ARG A 49 -3.74 -4.41 -1.62
C ARG A 49 -2.41 -5.13 -1.76
N LEU A 50 -1.70 -5.28 -0.65
CA LEU A 50 -0.58 -6.20 -0.56
C LEU A 50 -1.08 -7.42 0.20
N VAL A 51 -1.06 -8.58 -0.44
CA VAL A 51 -1.54 -9.83 0.16
C VAL A 51 -0.43 -10.85 0.26
N GLU A 52 -0.47 -11.69 1.27
CA GLU A 52 0.31 -12.92 1.34
C GLU A 52 -0.64 -14.12 1.28
N SER A 53 -0.32 -15.08 0.41
CA SER A 53 -1.08 -16.31 0.24
C SER A 53 -0.43 -17.44 1.02
N LYS A 54 -1.12 -17.98 2.02
CA LYS A 54 -0.68 -19.17 2.76
C LYS A 54 -1.78 -20.23 2.72
N ALA A 55 -1.45 -21.42 2.24
CA ALA A 55 -2.38 -22.54 2.10
C ALA A 55 -3.72 -22.17 1.39
N GLY A 56 -3.64 -21.32 0.36
CA GLY A 56 -4.82 -20.88 -0.41
C GLY A 56 -5.64 -19.75 0.20
N THR A 57 -5.30 -19.28 1.41
CA THR A 57 -5.93 -18.12 2.03
C THR A 57 -5.07 -16.87 1.82
N GLU A 58 -5.66 -15.80 1.29
CA GLU A 58 -5.00 -14.51 1.13
C GLU A 58 -5.24 -13.64 2.36
N THR A 59 -4.17 -13.15 2.96
CA THR A 59 -4.23 -12.20 4.08
C THR A 59 -3.60 -10.88 3.66
N GLU A 60 -4.25 -9.74 3.94
CA GLU A 60 -3.64 -8.43 3.73
C GLU A 60 -2.49 -8.22 4.72
N VAL A 61 -1.30 -7.84 4.21
CA VAL A 61 -0.07 -7.68 5.01
C VAL A 61 0.02 -6.28 5.64
N LEU A 62 -0.72 -5.33 5.09
CA LEU A 62 -0.94 -3.97 5.61
C LEU A 62 -2.35 -3.50 5.19
N PRO A 63 -2.93 -2.49 5.85
CA PRO A 63 -4.23 -1.95 5.47
C PRO A 63 -4.25 -1.57 3.99
N GLY A 64 -5.27 -1.99 3.23
CA GLY A 64 -5.37 -1.61 1.82
C GLY A 64 -5.32 -0.09 1.60
N LEU A 65 -4.75 0.33 0.48
CA LEU A 65 -4.72 1.72 0.02
C LEU A 65 -5.95 1.96 -0.86
N HIS A 66 -6.90 2.72 -0.33
CA HIS A 66 -8.13 3.11 -1.00
C HIS A 66 -7.93 4.38 -1.82
N ASP A 67 -8.73 4.53 -2.87
CA ASP A 67 -8.64 5.61 -3.86
C ASP A 67 -7.20 5.79 -4.34
N ALA A 68 -6.59 4.67 -4.73
CA ALA A 68 -5.19 4.60 -5.09
C ALA A 68 -4.94 5.28 -6.44
N HIS A 69 -3.92 6.12 -6.49
CA HIS A 69 -3.44 6.79 -7.68
C HIS A 69 -1.95 6.51 -7.88
N LEU A 70 -1.55 6.24 -9.13
CA LEU A 70 -0.15 6.12 -9.51
C LEU A 70 0.48 7.52 -9.62
N LEU A 71 1.51 7.77 -8.82
CA LEU A 71 2.29 9.01 -8.90
C LEU A 71 3.49 8.89 -9.85
N PHE A 72 4.12 7.71 -9.89
CA PHE A 72 5.29 7.42 -10.71
C PHE A 72 5.46 5.91 -10.87
N ALA A 73 5.98 5.48 -12.03
CA ALA A 73 6.49 4.14 -12.27
C ALA A 73 7.73 4.20 -13.19
N GLY A 74 8.81 3.53 -12.80
CA GLY A 74 10.07 3.48 -13.53
C GLY A 74 11.16 2.79 -12.70
N ASP A 75 12.19 2.24 -13.37
CA ASP A 75 13.33 1.58 -12.73
C ASP A 75 12.95 0.52 -11.67
N ASN A 76 11.99 -0.35 -12.00
CA ASN A 76 11.44 -1.37 -11.11
C ASN A 76 10.83 -0.82 -9.80
N LYS A 77 10.47 0.46 -9.80
CA LYS A 77 9.86 1.16 -8.67
C LYS A 77 8.57 1.82 -9.10
N MET A 78 7.63 1.92 -8.17
CA MET A 78 6.42 2.71 -8.35
C MET A 78 6.02 3.38 -7.04
N ARG A 79 5.23 4.44 -7.15
CA ARG A 79 4.68 5.14 -6.01
C ARG A 79 3.18 5.27 -6.14
N LEU A 80 2.47 4.73 -5.17
CA LEU A 80 1.02 4.82 -5.08
C LEU A 80 0.65 5.76 -3.93
N ALA A 81 -0.34 6.61 -4.14
CA ALA A 81 -0.91 7.47 -3.10
C ALA A 81 -2.41 7.23 -2.99
N GLY A 82 -2.95 7.46 -1.80
CA GLY A 82 -4.36 7.25 -1.47
C GLY A 82 -4.54 7.42 0.02
N PHE A 83 -5.45 6.66 0.61
CA PHE A 83 -5.62 6.63 2.05
C PHE A 83 -5.73 5.20 2.60
N GLU A 84 -5.25 5.00 3.83
CA GLU A 84 -5.49 3.79 4.61
C GLU A 84 -6.59 4.10 5.62
N ARG A 85 -7.55 3.18 5.77
CA ARG A 85 -8.60 3.27 6.78
C ARG A 85 -8.18 2.48 8.00
N ILE A 86 -7.95 3.18 9.12
CA ILE A 86 -7.47 2.60 10.37
C ILE A 86 -8.40 3.05 11.48
N ASP A 87 -8.99 2.10 12.21
CA ASP A 87 -9.93 2.37 13.31
C ASP A 87 -11.09 3.30 12.90
N GLY A 88 -11.60 3.15 11.67
CA GLY A 88 -12.69 3.95 11.11
C GLY A 88 -12.30 5.35 10.61
N ALA A 89 -11.03 5.75 10.74
CA ALA A 89 -10.53 7.02 10.24
C ALA A 89 -9.67 6.86 8.99
N ASP A 90 -9.84 7.79 8.04
CA ASP A 90 -9.08 7.83 6.80
C ASP A 90 -7.81 8.65 6.95
N PHE A 91 -6.67 8.00 6.74
CA PHE A 91 -5.36 8.64 6.82
C PHE A 91 -4.67 8.62 5.47
N ALA A 92 -4.25 9.79 5.00
CA ALA A 92 -3.44 9.90 3.79
C ALA A 92 -2.19 9.01 3.90
N GLN A 93 -1.93 8.26 2.83
CA GLN A 93 -0.81 7.34 2.77
C GLN A 93 -0.12 7.41 1.40
N THR A 94 1.16 7.06 1.39
CA THR A 94 1.91 6.84 0.17
C THR A 94 2.74 5.57 0.31
N TRP A 95 2.59 4.66 -0.64
CA TRP A 95 3.38 3.44 -0.73
C TRP A 95 4.52 3.64 -1.72
N SER A 96 5.75 3.41 -1.26
CA SER A 96 6.90 3.20 -2.12
C SER A 96 7.01 1.70 -2.39
N VAL A 97 6.85 1.32 -3.65
CA VAL A 97 6.83 -0.07 -4.08
C VAL A 97 8.05 -0.35 -4.93
N GLU A 98 8.69 -1.49 -4.70
CA GLU A 98 9.84 -1.98 -5.44
C GLU A 98 9.59 -3.43 -5.86
N LEU A 99 9.74 -3.74 -7.15
CA LEU A 99 9.62 -5.11 -7.62
C LEU A 99 10.72 -5.97 -7.00
N THR A 100 10.37 -7.17 -6.53
CA THR A 100 11.38 -8.18 -6.22
C THR A 100 12.04 -8.63 -7.51
N ALA A 101 13.38 -8.64 -7.57
CA ALA A 101 14.11 -9.28 -8.66
C ALA A 101 13.68 -10.76 -8.73
N CYS A 102 13.41 -11.23 -9.95
CA CYS A 102 13.05 -12.62 -10.23
C CYS A 102 14.16 -13.59 -9.81
#